data_AF-A0A7C1PXC6-F1
#
_entry.id   AF-A0A7C1PXC6-F1
#
_cell.length_a   1.000
_cell.length_b   1.000
_cell.length_c   1.000
_cell.angle_alpha   90.00
_cell.angle_beta   90.00
_cell.angle_gamma   90.00
#
_symmetry.space_group_name_H-M   'P 1'
#
loop_
_entity.id
_entity.type
_entity.pdbx_description
1 polymer ?
#
loop_
_entity_poly.entity_id
_entity_poly.type
_entity_poly.pdbx_seq_one_letter_code
_entity_poly.pdbx_strand_id
1 'polypeptide(L)'
;MKELRGYITIARTMGSLEETPIWIDIKDKNSGVLACRTKITLEQYANALTGRAEIPCSMEFNDSGLVGKVRLYKKVTVPHSGNSLYGDKNAVKKHIEDSCPDVIADGWEPYLDDFTNMHRHTENGMKVQFQKYVDADSEEAIAKADGEVE
;
A
#
# COMPACT_ATOMS: atom_id res chain seq x y z
N MET A 1 22.15 -1.69 -12.84
CA MET A 1 21.35 -2.32 -11.77
C MET A 1 20.79 -1.19 -10.92
N LYS A 2 19.47 -1.08 -10.76
CA LYS A 2 18.82 0.03 -10.02
C LYS A 2 18.77 -0.36 -8.53
N GLU A 3 19.34 0.47 -7.67
CA GLU A 3 19.36 0.23 -6.23
C GLU A 3 18.07 0.78 -5.59
N LEU A 4 17.31 -0.07 -4.90
CA LEU A 4 16.07 0.32 -4.22
C LEU A 4 16.36 0.69 -2.78
N ARG A 5 15.94 1.89 -2.37
CA ARG A 5 16.04 2.31 -0.97
C ARG A 5 14.87 1.69 -0.20
N GLY A 6 15.19 0.95 0.84
CA GLY A 6 14.20 0.28 1.68
C GLY A 6 14.34 0.62 3.16
N TYR A 7 13.37 0.14 3.92
CA TYR A 7 13.42 0.09 5.37
C TYR A 7 13.37 -1.36 5.83
N ILE A 8 14.12 -1.65 6.90
CA ILE A 8 14.05 -2.92 7.62
C ILE A 8 13.38 -2.64 8.95
N THR A 9 12.29 -3.34 9.23
CA THR A 9 11.63 -3.31 10.54
C THR A 9 11.70 -4.70 11.16
N ILE A 10 12.25 -4.76 12.38
CA ILE A 10 12.24 -5.96 13.23
C ILE A 10 11.15 -5.73 14.27
N ALA A 11 9.98 -6.33 14.06
CA ALA A 11 8.87 -6.21 15.00
C ALA A 11 8.90 -7.37 15.99
N ARG A 12 8.73 -7.06 17.29
CA ARG A 12 8.36 -8.06 18.28
C ARG A 12 6.89 -8.40 18.11
N THR A 13 6.56 -9.68 18.11
CA THR A 13 5.15 -10.12 18.18
C THR A 13 4.59 -9.90 19.57
N MET A 14 3.34 -9.46 19.63
CA MET A 14 2.54 -9.51 20.86
C MET A 14 1.78 -10.83 20.89
N GLY A 15 2.14 -11.72 21.82
CA GLY A 15 1.54 -13.05 21.99
C GLY A 15 2.36 -13.90 22.97
N SER A 16 1.74 -14.95 23.54
CA SER A 16 2.35 -15.78 24.59
C SER A 16 3.66 -16.44 24.15
N LEU A 17 4.50 -16.76 25.16
CA LEU A 17 5.88 -17.25 25.07
C LEU A 17 6.09 -18.51 24.24
N GLU A 18 5.04 -19.25 23.89
CA GLU A 18 5.21 -20.60 23.36
C GLU A 18 5.44 -20.68 21.84
N GLU A 19 5.05 -19.69 21.04
CA GLU A 19 5.20 -19.80 19.56
C GLU A 19 5.33 -18.46 18.82
N THR A 20 5.86 -17.40 19.45
CA THR A 20 5.82 -16.08 18.82
C THR A 20 6.97 -15.86 17.81
N PRO A 21 6.69 -15.73 16.50
CA PRO A 21 7.72 -15.52 15.48
C PRO A 21 8.19 -14.06 15.46
N ILE A 22 9.48 -13.84 15.24
CA ILE A 22 10.00 -12.52 14.87
C ILE A 22 9.81 -12.32 13.37
N TRP A 23 9.34 -11.13 13.00
CA TRP A 23 9.17 -10.73 11.60
C TRP A 23 10.20 -9.67 11.24
N ILE A 24 10.86 -9.89 10.11
CA ILE A 24 11.74 -8.91 9.48
C ILE A 24 11.07 -8.49 8.18
N ASP A 25 10.56 -7.27 8.15
CA ASP A 25 9.88 -6.71 6.99
C ASP A 25 10.82 -5.78 6.24
N ILE A 26 11.03 -6.07 4.95
CA ILE A 26 11.74 -5.20 4.01
C ILE A 26 10.69 -4.50 3.15
N LYS A 27 10.57 -3.19 3.33
CA LYS A 27 9.62 -2.35 2.58
C LYS A 27 10.37 -1.42 1.65
N ASP A 28 9.88 -1.31 0.41
CA ASP A 28 10.34 -0.28 -0.51
C ASP A 28 9.85 1.08 -0.04
N LYS A 29 10.78 2.04 0.08
CA LYS A 29 10.49 3.38 0.59
C LYS A 29 9.53 4.16 -0.32
N ASN A 30 9.66 3.98 -1.63
CA ASN A 30 8.95 4.81 -2.61
C ASN A 30 7.50 4.37 -2.80
N SER A 31 7.27 3.07 -2.96
CA SER A 31 5.92 2.49 -3.10
C SER A 31 5.21 2.26 -1.77
N GLY A 32 5.98 2.12 -0.68
CA GLY A 32 5.49 1.64 0.62
C GLY A 32 5.13 0.15 0.62
N VAL A 33 5.40 -0.57 -0.46
CA VAL A 33 5.07 -1.99 -0.63
C VAL A 33 6.06 -2.85 0.14
N LEU A 34 5.54 -3.86 0.85
CA LEU A 34 6.36 -4.92 1.44
C LEU A 34 6.98 -5.73 0.30
N ALA A 35 8.30 -5.68 0.15
CA ALA A 35 9.03 -6.41 -0.88
C ALA A 35 9.33 -7.85 -0.44
N CYS A 36 9.77 -8.01 0.81
CA CYS A 36 10.08 -9.30 1.40
C CYS A 36 9.74 -9.30 2.88
N ARG A 37 9.24 -10.42 3.37
CA ARG A 37 9.07 -10.70 4.79
C ARG A 37 9.79 -11.98 5.15
N THR A 38 10.66 -11.91 6.15
CA THR A 38 11.30 -13.08 6.73
C THR A 38 10.65 -13.39 8.07
N LYS A 39 10.34 -14.66 8.30
CA LYS A 39 9.82 -15.18 9.57
C LYS A 39 10.85 -16.08 10.22
N ILE A 40 11.10 -15.86 11.50
CA ILE A 40 12.05 -16.64 12.30
C ILE A 40 11.48 -16.87 13.70
N THR A 41 11.73 -18.02 14.33
CA THR A 41 11.34 -18.20 15.74
C THR A 41 12.26 -17.41 16.67
N LEU A 42 11.83 -17.19 17.92
CA LEU A 42 12.67 -16.51 18.91
C LEU A 42 13.98 -17.27 19.20
N GLU A 43 13.92 -18.59 19.29
CA GLU A 43 15.08 -19.46 19.47
C GLU A 43 16.06 -19.32 18.30
N GLN A 44 15.54 -19.41 17.07
CA GLN A 44 16.31 -19.24 15.85
C GLN A 44 16.95 -17.84 15.79
N TYR A 45 16.23 -16.79 16.16
CA TYR A 45 16.79 -15.44 16.22
C TYR A 45 17.92 -15.32 17.27
N ALA A 46 17.73 -15.90 18.46
CA ALA A 46 18.76 -15.91 19.51
C ALA A 46 20.02 -16.68 19.07
N ASN A 47 19.84 -17.83 18.41
CA ASN A 47 20.94 -18.60 17.86
C ASN A 47 21.68 -17.82 16.75
N ALA A 48 20.97 -17.06 15.90
CA ALA A 48 21.58 -16.24 14.86
C ALA A 48 22.47 -15.14 15.45
N LEU A 49 22.00 -14.48 16.52
CA LEU A 49 22.76 -13.42 17.20
C LEU A 49 24.05 -13.90 17.85
N THR A 50 24.10 -15.17 18.29
CA THR A 50 25.29 -15.75 18.91
C THR A 50 26.33 -16.27 17.91
N GLY A 51 26.06 -16.11 16.60
CA GLY A 51 27.04 -16.30 15.52
C GLY A 51 27.43 -17.75 15.24
N ARG A 52 26.61 -18.73 15.65
CA ARG A 52 26.99 -20.15 15.62
C ARG A 52 26.53 -20.97 14.41
N ALA A 53 25.63 -20.47 13.55
CA ALA A 53 25.25 -21.15 12.31
C ALA A 53 24.37 -20.26 11.42
N GLU A 54 24.28 -20.62 10.14
CA GLU A 54 23.14 -20.27 9.29
C GLU A 54 21.87 -20.92 9.86
N ILE A 55 20.76 -20.20 9.85
CA ILE A 55 19.52 -20.67 10.49
C ILE A 55 18.40 -20.71 9.46
N PRO A 56 17.66 -21.82 9.38
CA PRO A 56 16.55 -21.91 8.44
C PRO A 56 15.49 -20.87 8.79
N CYS A 57 15.09 -20.08 7.80
CA CYS A 57 14.00 -19.12 7.89
C CYS A 57 13.06 -19.28 6.69
N SER A 58 11.82 -18.82 6.82
CA SER A 58 10.92 -18.71 5.68
C SER A 58 10.91 -17.28 5.17
N MET A 59 10.92 -17.14 3.85
CA MET A 59 10.84 -15.85 3.16
C MET A 59 9.59 -15.81 2.30
N GLU A 60 8.84 -14.73 2.41
CA GLU A 60 7.70 -14.41 1.56
C GLU A 60 8.09 -13.21 0.71
N PHE A 61 8.25 -13.44 -0.59
CA PHE A 61 8.51 -12.37 -1.56
C PHE A 61 7.19 -11.88 -2.16
N ASN A 62 7.03 -10.56 -2.24
CA ASN A 62 5.86 -9.95 -2.85
C ASN A 62 6.14 -9.64 -4.33
N ASP A 63 5.60 -10.47 -5.21
CA ASP A 63 5.74 -10.33 -6.65
C ASP A 63 4.58 -9.54 -7.30
N SER A 64 4.03 -8.56 -6.58
CA SER A 64 2.97 -7.68 -7.12
C SER A 64 3.42 -6.84 -8.32
N GLY A 65 4.72 -6.82 -8.67
CA GLY A 65 5.27 -5.93 -9.69
C GLY A 65 5.23 -4.44 -9.32
N LEU A 66 4.90 -4.12 -8.06
CA LEU A 66 4.80 -2.75 -7.55
C LEU A 66 6.06 -2.30 -6.80
N VAL A 67 6.93 -3.24 -6.44
CA VAL A 67 8.20 -2.95 -5.75
C VAL A 67 9.08 -2.10 -6.66
N GLY A 68 9.54 -0.95 -6.16
CA GLY A 68 10.36 0.01 -6.92
C GLY A 68 9.58 1.05 -7.70
N LYS A 69 8.25 1.01 -7.66
CA LYS A 69 7.37 2.06 -8.23
C LYS A 69 7.15 3.20 -7.23
N VAL A 70 6.67 4.33 -7.73
CA VAL A 70 6.23 5.48 -6.92
C VAL A 70 4.71 5.47 -6.87
N ARG A 71 4.17 5.57 -5.65
CA ARG A 71 2.72 5.70 -5.44
C ARG A 71 2.32 7.16 -5.55
N LEU A 72 1.53 7.49 -6.55
CA LEU A 72 0.87 8.78 -6.72
C LEU A 72 -0.49 8.75 -6.05
N TYR A 73 -0.93 9.91 -5.57
CA TYR A 73 -2.29 10.09 -5.09
C TYR A 73 -2.90 11.27 -5.82
N LYS A 74 -4.23 11.36 -5.78
CA LYS A 74 -4.99 12.58 -6.03
C LYS A 74 -6.34 12.45 -5.36
N LYS A 75 -7.02 13.56 -5.09
CA LYS A 75 -8.36 13.56 -4.52
C LYS A 75 -9.36 14.06 -5.55
N VAL A 76 -10.44 13.32 -5.74
CA VAL A 76 -11.51 13.68 -6.67
C VAL A 76 -12.83 13.67 -5.91
N THR A 77 -13.69 14.65 -6.16
CA THR A 77 -15.05 14.67 -5.61
C THR A 77 -15.94 13.83 -6.50
N VAL A 78 -16.44 12.71 -5.97
CA VAL A 78 -17.38 11.83 -6.66
C VAL A 78 -18.80 12.23 -6.24
N PRO A 79 -19.71 12.53 -7.18
CA PRO A 79 -21.09 12.88 -6.86
C PRO A 79 -21.76 11.81 -5.99
N HIS A 80 -22.50 12.24 -4.97
CA HIS A 80 -23.26 11.30 -4.15
C HIS A 80 -24.64 11.07 -4.78
N SER A 81 -24.88 9.86 -5.32
CA SER A 81 -26.25 9.46 -5.67
C SER A 81 -26.98 9.18 -4.36
N GLY A 82 -28.07 9.89 -4.04
CA GLY A 82 -28.83 9.75 -2.78
C GLY A 82 -29.41 8.36 -2.47
N ASN A 83 -29.08 7.33 -3.25
CA ASN A 83 -29.31 5.93 -2.92
C ASN A 83 -28.20 5.44 -1.97
N SER A 84 -28.60 4.70 -0.93
CA SER A 84 -27.67 4.04 -0.01
C SER A 84 -26.85 2.98 -0.76
N LEU A 85 -25.73 3.38 -1.34
CA LEU A 85 -24.67 2.47 -1.82
C LEU A 85 -23.89 1.83 -0.65
N TYR A 86 -24.24 2.19 0.59
CA TYR A 86 -23.61 1.69 1.81
C TYR A 86 -23.81 0.18 1.95
N GLY A 87 -22.72 -0.56 2.02
CA GLY A 87 -22.70 -2.01 2.28
C GLY A 87 -22.35 -2.88 1.07
N ASP A 88 -22.40 -2.35 -0.15
CA ASP A 88 -21.99 -3.08 -1.36
C ASP A 88 -20.78 -2.43 -2.03
N LYS A 89 -19.60 -3.03 -1.82
CA LYS A 89 -18.33 -2.55 -2.39
C LYS A 89 -18.32 -2.55 -3.92
N ASN A 90 -19.04 -3.47 -4.57
CA ASN A 90 -19.10 -3.54 -6.02
C ASN A 90 -19.97 -2.42 -6.57
N ALA A 91 -21.10 -2.13 -5.91
CA ALA A 91 -21.95 -1.00 -6.29
C ALA A 91 -21.23 0.34 -6.11
N VAL A 92 -20.48 0.52 -5.00
CA VAL A 92 -19.63 1.69 -4.77
C VAL A 92 -18.55 1.82 -5.84
N LYS A 93 -17.83 0.73 -6.13
CA LYS A 93 -16.77 0.72 -7.16
C LYS A 93 -17.34 1.15 -8.51
N LYS A 94 -18.43 0.52 -8.95
CA LYS A 94 -19.09 0.84 -10.21
C LYS A 94 -19.55 2.31 -10.27
N HIS A 95 -20.17 2.82 -9.20
CA HIS A 95 -20.60 4.22 -9.14
C HIS A 95 -19.44 5.20 -9.30
N ILE A 96 -18.30 4.92 -8.64
CA ILE A 96 -17.09 5.74 -8.78
C ILE A 96 -16.54 5.66 -10.21
N GLU A 97 -16.51 4.46 -10.80
CA GLU A 97 -16.06 4.25 -12.18
C GLU A 97 -16.93 5.00 -13.20
N ASP A 98 -18.26 4.92 -13.04
CA ASP A 98 -19.24 5.62 -13.89
C ASP A 98 -19.16 7.14 -13.73
N SER A 99 -18.82 7.63 -12.54
CA SER A 99 -18.73 9.06 -12.22
C SER A 99 -17.40 9.71 -12.64
N CYS A 100 -16.34 8.92 -12.82
CA CYS A 100 -14.99 9.40 -13.09
C CYS A 100 -14.29 8.59 -14.20
N PRO A 101 -14.90 8.41 -15.38
CA PRO A 101 -14.39 7.49 -16.40
C PRO A 101 -12.99 7.85 -16.89
N ASP A 102 -12.69 9.14 -17.05
CA ASP A 102 -11.37 9.62 -17.50
C ASP A 102 -10.26 9.32 -16.49
N VAL A 103 -10.59 9.37 -15.19
CA VAL A 103 -9.64 9.08 -14.11
C VAL A 103 -9.30 7.59 -14.09
N ILE A 104 -10.31 6.73 -14.28
CA ILE A 104 -10.11 5.28 -14.37
C ILE A 104 -9.34 4.90 -15.63
N ALA A 105 -9.67 5.52 -16.77
CA ALA A 105 -8.98 5.27 -18.05
C ALA A 105 -7.48 5.61 -18.00
N ASP A 106 -7.09 6.62 -17.21
CA ASP A 106 -5.70 6.98 -16.92
C ASP A 106 -5.01 6.04 -15.89
N GLY A 107 -5.68 4.94 -15.50
CA GLY A 107 -5.12 3.90 -14.65
C GLY A 107 -5.12 4.22 -13.16
N TRP A 108 -5.93 5.19 -12.71
CA TRP A 108 -6.08 5.48 -11.29
C TRP A 108 -7.12 4.58 -10.63
N GLU A 109 -6.80 4.08 -9.45
CA GLU A 109 -7.68 3.22 -8.66
C GLU A 109 -8.25 3.97 -7.44
N PRO A 110 -9.56 3.88 -7.17
CA PRO A 110 -10.16 4.55 -6.03
C PRO A 110 -9.96 3.79 -4.71
N TYR A 111 -9.78 4.54 -3.62
CA TYR A 111 -9.88 4.01 -2.26
C TYR A 111 -11.35 3.95 -1.83
N LEU A 112 -11.98 2.78 -2.03
CA LEU A 112 -13.44 2.61 -1.88
C LEU A 112 -13.98 3.03 -0.50
N ASP A 113 -13.20 2.81 0.56
CA ASP A 113 -13.64 3.12 1.93
C ASP A 113 -13.83 4.64 2.15
N ASP A 114 -13.16 5.50 1.38
CA ASP A 114 -13.36 6.96 1.45
C ASP A 114 -14.78 7.34 1.02
N PHE A 115 -15.37 6.64 0.04
CA PHE A 115 -16.73 6.93 -0.43
C PHE A 115 -17.80 6.58 0.60
N THR A 116 -17.50 5.66 1.52
CA THR A 116 -18.41 5.29 2.62
C THR A 116 -18.19 6.10 3.90
N ASN A 117 -17.13 6.91 3.96
CA ASN A 117 -16.76 7.66 5.14
C ASN A 117 -17.41 9.05 5.15
N MET A 118 -18.42 9.26 5.99
CA MET A 118 -19.17 10.53 6.07
C MET A 118 -18.31 11.76 6.36
N HIS A 119 -17.13 11.62 6.97
CA HIS A 119 -16.20 12.74 7.14
C HIS A 119 -15.61 13.25 5.82
N ARG A 120 -15.75 12.50 4.72
CA ARG A 120 -15.35 12.90 3.37
C ARG A 120 -16.45 13.62 2.60
N HIS A 121 -17.63 13.80 3.20
CA HIS A 121 -18.76 14.46 2.55
C HIS A 121 -18.46 15.94 2.28
N THR A 122 -18.91 16.41 1.12
CA THR A 122 -18.84 17.80 0.66
C THR A 122 -20.19 18.19 0.08
N GLU A 123 -20.41 19.49 -0.19
CA GLU A 123 -21.63 19.97 -0.84
C GLU A 123 -21.92 19.28 -2.19
N ASN A 124 -20.86 18.89 -2.92
CA ASN A 124 -20.96 18.32 -4.27
C ASN A 124 -20.81 16.79 -4.32
N GLY A 125 -20.71 16.11 -3.18
CA GLY A 125 -20.48 14.66 -3.12
C GLY A 125 -19.41 14.23 -2.13
N MET A 126 -18.75 13.10 -2.38
CA MET A 126 -17.74 12.50 -1.49
C MET A 126 -16.33 12.72 -2.04
N LYS A 127 -15.40 13.21 -1.21
CA LYS A 127 -13.97 13.25 -1.57
C LYS A 127 -13.36 11.86 -1.49
N VAL A 128 -13.03 11.29 -2.64
CA VAL A 128 -12.39 9.99 -2.78
C VAL A 128 -10.92 10.18 -3.14
N GLN A 129 -10.03 9.52 -2.41
CA GLN A 129 -8.63 9.42 -2.80
C GLN A 129 -8.47 8.35 -3.89
N PHE A 130 -7.78 8.72 -4.96
CA PHE A 130 -7.34 7.83 -6.00
C PHE A 130 -5.83 7.61 -5.88
N GLN A 131 -5.36 6.45 -6.34
CA GLN A 131 -3.95 6.09 -6.35
C GLN A 131 -3.53 5.50 -7.69
N LYS A 132 -2.27 5.69 -8.05
CA LYS A 132 -1.63 5.08 -9.23
C LYS A 132 -0.19 4.71 -8.87
N TYR A 133 0.32 3.62 -9.42
CA TYR A 133 1.73 3.23 -9.25
C TYR A 133 2.44 3.39 -10.59
N VAL A 134 3.46 4.26 -10.62
CA VAL A 134 4.25 4.56 -11.82
C VAL A 134 5.71 4.22 -11.59
N ASP A 135 6.47 4.01 -12.65
CA ASP A 135 7.91 3.80 -12.52
C ASP A 135 8.59 5.04 -11.94
N ALA A 136 9.59 4.85 -11.06
CA ALA A 136 10.20 5.96 -10.32
C ALA A 136 10.95 6.98 -11.20
N ASP A 137 11.24 6.61 -12.44
CA ASP A 137 11.89 7.42 -13.47
C ASP A 137 10.90 7.99 -14.50
N SER A 138 9.59 7.81 -14.29
CA SER A 138 8.57 8.45 -15.12
C SER A 138 8.50 9.96 -14.82
N GLU A 139 8.10 10.75 -15.83
CA GLU A 139 7.88 12.18 -15.68
C GLU A 139 6.84 12.49 -14.58
N GLU A 140 5.79 11.67 -14.47
CA GLU A 140 4.78 11.79 -13.41
C GLU A 140 5.37 11.64 -12.00
N ALA A 141 6.34 10.72 -11.82
CA ALA A 141 7.01 10.51 -10.53
C ALA A 141 7.94 11.67 -10.18
N ILE A 142 8.63 12.22 -11.18
CA ILE A 142 9.54 13.38 -11.02
C ILE A 142 8.73 14.62 -10.65
N ALA A 143 7.63 14.89 -11.36
CA ALA A 143 6.73 16.02 -11.08
C ALA A 143 6.17 15.98 -9.65
N LYS A 144 5.87 14.79 -9.11
CA LYS A 144 5.48 14.64 -7.70
C LYS A 144 6.62 14.98 -6.73
N ALA A 145 7.85 14.57 -7.03
CA ALA A 145 9.00 14.87 -6.18
C ALA A 145 9.30 16.38 -6.13
N ASP A 146 8.99 17.09 -7.21
CA ASP A 146 9.12 18.54 -7.32
C ASP A 146 7.92 19.32 -6.75
N GLY A 147 6.89 18.60 -6.26
CA GLY A 147 5.73 19.19 -5.59
C GLY A 147 4.63 19.68 -6.53
N GLU A 148 4.68 19.32 -7.82
CA GLU A 148 3.67 19.72 -8.81
C GLU A 148 2.42 18.82 -8.81
N VAL A 149 2.49 17.66 -8.16
CA VAL A 149 1.40 16.66 -8.07
C VAL A 149 1.29 16.14 -6.63
N GLU A 150 0.12 16.32 -5.98
CA GLU A 150 -0.18 15.84 -4.62
C GLU A 150 -0.80 14.43 -4.55
#